data_AF-A0A223Z4S4-F1
#
_entry.id   AF-A0A223Z4S4-F1
#
_cell.length_a   1.000
_cell.length_b   1.000
_cell.length_c   1.000
_cell.angle_alpha   90.00
_cell.angle_beta   90.00
_cell.angle_gamma   90.00
#
_symmetry.space_group_name_H-M   'P 1'
#
loop_
_entity.id
_entity.type
_entity.pdbx_description
1 polymer ?
#
loop_
_entity_poly.entity_id
_entity_poly.type
_entity_poly.pdbx_seq_one_letter_code
_entity_poly.pdbx_strand_id
1 'polypeptide(L)' 'DVMAGVTPGMTVGVTTEAIAGEGLILTAGGIDSHIHYICPQQAYEAIASGLTTMVGGGTGPATGTCATTCTPGSFYMRA' A
#
# COMPACT_ATOMS: atom_id res chain seq x y z
N ASP A 1 -22.59 26.78 -2.83
CA ASP A 1 -23.67 27.77 -3.02
C ASP A 1 -23.96 28.62 -1.79
N VAL A 2 -23.91 28.05 -0.57
CA VAL A 2 -24.22 28.79 0.67
C VAL A 2 -23.02 29.07 1.58
N MET A 3 -21.88 28.41 1.38
CA MET A 3 -20.64 28.62 2.15
C MET A 3 -19.64 29.43 1.33
N ALA A 4 -18.97 30.39 1.98
CA ALA A 4 -17.87 31.14 1.38
C ALA A 4 -16.58 30.30 1.35
N GLY A 5 -15.75 30.48 0.32
CA GLY A 5 -14.39 29.94 0.29
C GLY A 5 -14.25 28.44 0.01
N VAL A 6 -15.29 27.77 -0.49
CA VAL A 6 -15.18 26.35 -0.90
C VAL A 6 -14.23 26.22 -2.10
N THR A 7 -13.14 25.48 -1.93
CA THR A 7 -12.13 25.25 -2.98
C THR A 7 -12.74 24.51 -4.19
N PRO A 8 -12.42 24.90 -5.44
CA PRO A 8 -12.84 24.15 -6.63
C PRO A 8 -12.43 22.67 -6.54
N GLY A 9 -13.38 21.77 -6.77
CA GLY A 9 -13.17 20.32 -6.65
C GLY A 9 -13.39 19.73 -5.25
N MET A 10 -13.68 20.55 -4.23
CA MET A 10 -13.94 20.10 -2.84
C MET A 10 -15.41 20.24 -2.41
N THR A 11 -16.35 20.18 -3.35
CA THR A 11 -17.79 20.21 -3.04
C THR A 11 -18.24 18.87 -2.47
N VAL A 12 -18.87 18.89 -1.29
CA VAL A 12 -19.60 17.75 -0.74
C VAL A 12 -21.00 17.71 -1.36
N GLY A 13 -21.35 16.60 -2.01
CA GLY A 13 -22.62 16.42 -2.70
C GLY A 13 -23.35 15.13 -2.31
N VAL A 14 -24.42 14.81 -3.03
CA VAL A 14 -25.26 13.63 -2.77
C VAL A 14 -24.54 12.29 -3.00
N THR A 15 -23.36 12.31 -3.62
CA THR A 15 -22.51 11.15 -3.90
C THR A 15 -21.20 11.16 -3.10
N THR A 16 -21.09 12.02 -2.08
CA THR A 16 -19.88 12.12 -1.24
C THR A 16 -20.09 11.33 0.05
N GLU A 17 -19.20 10.38 0.32
CA GLU A 17 -19.11 9.70 1.62
C GLU A 17 -18.20 10.49 2.58
N ALA A 18 -18.49 10.44 3.87
CA ALA A 18 -17.74 11.12 4.91
C ALA A 18 -17.01 10.11 5.82
N ILE A 19 -15.73 10.40 6.09
CA ILE A 19 -14.94 9.72 7.12
C ILE A 19 -14.55 10.77 8.17
N ALA A 20 -14.92 10.54 9.43
CA ALA A 20 -14.60 11.43 10.54
C ALA A 20 -13.09 11.39 10.84
N GLY A 21 -12.46 12.56 10.90
CA GLY A 21 -11.01 12.73 11.05
C GLY A 21 -10.60 13.62 12.22
N GLU A 22 -11.55 14.17 12.95
CA GLU A 22 -11.30 15.02 14.10
C GLU A 22 -10.53 14.29 15.20
N GLY A 23 -9.47 14.91 15.71
CA GLY A 23 -8.60 14.30 16.74
C GLY A 23 -7.67 13.20 16.24
N LEU A 24 -7.64 12.91 14.93
CA LEU A 24 -6.76 11.91 14.32
C LEU A 24 -5.65 12.56 13.47
N ILE A 25 -4.63 11.77 13.13
CA ILE A 25 -3.56 12.15 12.21
C ILE A 25 -3.74 11.35 10.92
N LEU A 26 -3.70 12.04 9.78
CA LEU A 26 -3.67 11.42 8.46
C LEU A 26 -2.25 11.44 7.89
N THR A 27 -1.77 10.30 7.42
CA THR A 27 -0.50 10.17 6.71
C THR A 27 -0.72 9.51 5.35
N ALA A 28 0.27 9.64 4.45
CA ALA A 28 0.36 8.69 3.34
C ALA A 28 0.60 7.28 3.87
N GLY A 29 0.23 6.27 3.09
CA GLY A 29 0.62 4.89 3.38
C GLY A 29 2.13 4.69 3.17
N GLY A 30 2.72 3.81 3.97
CA GLY A 30 4.15 3.51 3.91
C GLY A 30 4.54 2.71 2.67
N ILE A 31 5.79 2.88 2.25
CA ILE A 31 6.42 2.13 1.15
C ILE A 31 7.62 1.39 1.71
N ASP A 32 7.61 0.06 1.62
CA ASP A 32 8.78 -0.76 1.90
C ASP A 32 9.41 -1.22 0.59
N SER A 33 10.68 -0.88 0.39
CA SER A 33 11.44 -1.18 -0.83
C SER A 33 12.41 -2.36 -0.71
N HIS A 34 12.39 -3.08 0.42
CA HIS A 34 13.28 -4.21 0.67
C HIS A 34 12.48 -5.46 1.11
N ILE A 35 11.48 -5.83 0.32
CA ILE A 35 10.66 -6.99 0.62
C ILE A 35 11.24 -8.28 0.01
N HIS A 36 11.37 -9.30 0.85
CA HIS A 36 11.52 -10.69 0.42
C HIS A 36 10.14 -11.34 0.37
N TYR A 37 9.66 -11.71 -0.81
CA TYR A 37 8.35 -12.38 -0.98
C TYR A 37 8.44 -13.87 -0.62
N ILE A 38 8.63 -14.15 0.66
CA ILE A 38 8.78 -15.50 1.24
C ILE A 38 7.42 -16.17 1.37
N CYS A 39 6.40 -15.43 1.82
CA CYS A 39 5.06 -15.95 1.95
C CYS A 39 4.00 -14.84 1.79
N PRO A 40 2.78 -15.17 1.33
CA PRO A 40 1.73 -14.18 1.13
C PRO A 40 1.24 -13.53 2.43
N GLN A 41 1.43 -14.20 3.58
CA GLN A 41 0.99 -13.70 4.87
C GLN A 41 1.64 -12.35 5.21
N GLN A 42 2.89 -12.11 4.79
CA GLN A 42 3.61 -10.85 5.03
C GLN A 42 2.80 -9.60 4.62
N ALA A 43 1.92 -9.71 3.62
CA ALA A 43 1.08 -8.59 3.20
C ALA A 43 0.08 -8.17 4.29
N TYR A 44 -0.39 -9.10 5.11
CA TYR A 44 -1.32 -8.82 6.22
C TYR A 44 -0.63 -8.03 7.33
N GLU A 45 0.57 -8.45 7.75
CA GLU A 45 1.37 -7.68 8.71
C GLU A 45 1.81 -6.32 8.14
N ALA A 46 2.15 -6.25 6.85
CA ALA A 46 2.50 -5.00 6.19
C ALA A 46 1.34 -3.98 6.25
N ILE A 47 0.14 -4.36 5.82
CA ILE A 47 -1.00 -3.43 5.83
C ILE A 47 -1.46 -3.08 7.24
N ALA A 48 -1.40 -4.02 8.20
CA ALA A 48 -1.76 -3.77 9.59
C ALA A 48 -0.81 -2.76 10.27
N SER A 49 0.44 -2.66 9.82
CA SER A 49 1.43 -1.68 10.29
C SER A 49 1.40 -0.34 9.54
N GLY A 50 0.53 -0.18 8.53
CA GLY A 50 0.39 1.04 7.75
C GLY A 50 1.21 1.08 6.45
N LEU A 51 1.81 -0.02 6.02
CA LEU A 51 2.44 -0.13 4.70
C LEU A 51 1.37 -0.42 3.65
N THR A 52 1.28 0.42 2.62
CA THR A 52 0.34 0.24 1.51
C THR A 52 1.01 -0.20 0.22
N THR A 53 2.35 -0.16 0.17
CA THR A 53 3.14 -0.52 -1.00
C THR A 53 4.34 -1.36 -0.59
N MET A 54 4.53 -2.47 -1.30
CA MET A 54 5.65 -3.40 -1.12
C MET A 54 6.41 -3.50 -2.45
N VAL A 55 7.71 -3.26 -2.43
CA VAL A 55 8.62 -3.43 -3.56
C VAL A 55 9.73 -4.38 -3.15
N GLY A 56 10.00 -5.39 -3.99
CA GLY A 56 10.89 -6.47 -3.64
C GLY A 56 10.89 -7.60 -4.65
N GLY A 57 11.29 -8.78 -4.22
CA GLY A 57 11.34 -9.98 -5.06
C GLY A 57 11.31 -11.27 -4.24
N GLY A 58 10.92 -12.36 -4.89
CA GLY A 58 10.87 -13.68 -4.27
C GLY A 58 9.97 -14.66 -5.02
N THR A 59 10.19 -15.95 -4.76
CA THR A 59 9.42 -17.07 -5.31
C THR A 59 8.92 -17.99 -4.22
N GLY A 60 8.58 -17.42 -3.05
CA GLY A 60 8.20 -18.18 -1.86
C GLY A 60 9.39 -18.56 -0.98
N PRO A 61 9.30 -19.62 -0.16
CA PRO A 61 10.29 -19.96 0.88
C PRO A 61 11.55 -20.66 0.33
N ALA A 62 11.94 -20.38 -0.92
CA ALA A 62 13.17 -20.90 -1.49
C ALA A 62 14.39 -20.22 -0.84
N THR A 63 15.49 -20.96 -0.67
CA THR A 63 16.74 -20.42 -0.09
C THR A 63 17.21 -19.14 -0.76
N GLY A 64 17.04 -19.03 -2.09
CA GLY A 64 17.33 -17.82 -2.83
C GLY A 64 16.54 -16.61 -2.33
N THR A 65 15.21 -16.74 -2.22
CA THR A 65 14.35 -15.66 -1.70
C THR A 65 14.63 -15.35 -0.23
N CYS A 66 14.99 -16.33 0.60
CA CYS A 66 15.40 -16.07 1.97
C CYS A 66 16.72 -15.27 2.08
N ALA A 67 17.53 -15.24 1.01
CA ALA A 67 18.80 -14.52 0.96
C ALA A 67 18.72 -13.22 0.16
N THR A 68 17.92 -13.15 -0.91
CA THR A 68 17.89 -12.03 -1.85
C THR A 68 16.46 -11.65 -2.26
N THR A 69 16.22 -10.37 -2.49
CA THR A 69 14.94 -9.83 -3.01
C THR A 69 14.83 -10.00 -4.52
N CYS A 70 14.96 -11.22 -5.02
CA CYS A 70 14.98 -11.51 -6.45
C CYS A 70 13.83 -12.44 -6.86
N THR A 71 13.14 -12.09 -7.95
CA THR A 71 12.26 -12.99 -8.69
C THR A 71 12.95 -13.36 -10.01
N PRO A 72 13.66 -14.49 -10.09
CA PRO A 72 14.71 -14.68 -11.09
C PRO A 72 14.17 -15.16 -12.46
N GLY A 73 13.98 -14.22 -13.39
CA GLY A 73 13.70 -14.52 -14.80
C GLY A 73 12.22 -14.51 -15.16
N SER A 74 11.93 -14.50 -16.46
CA SER A 74 10.58 -14.33 -17.03
C SER A 74 9.63 -15.49 -16.72
N PHE A 75 10.14 -16.69 -16.41
CA PHE A 75 9.28 -17.80 -16.02
C PHE A 75 8.52 -17.51 -14.71
N TYR A 76 9.15 -16.82 -13.76
CA TYR A 76 8.55 -16.49 -12.46
C TYR A 76 7.79 -15.17 -12.45
N MET A 77 8.04 -14.31 -13.45
CA MET A 77 7.38 -13.02 -13.62
C MET A 77 6.45 -13.09 -14.82
N ARG A 78 5.14 -13.17 -14.57
CA ARG A 78 4.15 -13.07 -15.64
C ARG A 78 3.96 -11.59 -16.00
N ALA A 79 4.07 -11.28 -17.30
CA ALA A 79 3.69 -9.99 -17.86
C ALA A 79 2.17 -9.85 -17.96
#